data_AF-A0A959VEX0-F1
#
_entry.id   AF-A0A959VEX0-F1
#
_cell.length_a   1.000
_cell.length_b   1.000
_cell.length_c   1.000
_cell.angle_alpha   90.00
_cell.angle_beta   90.00
_cell.angle_gamma   90.00
#
_symmetry.space_group_name_H-M   'P 1'
#
loop_
_entity.id
_entity.type
_entity.pdbx_description
1 polymer ?
#
loop_
_entity_poly.entity_id
_entity_poly.type
_entity_poly.pdbx_seq_one_letter_code
_entity_poly.pdbx_strand_id
1 'polypeptide(L)'
;GDAGNFPTSKAGSVVHFQADTLHENLMCYIENRPFTSSFDGHSNCYIETGHGKGALIDFNYDTEPLPGSFPFPGLGPFGLLKESRMNHYGKLMFRWIYWHILLKGKEMPIDSQMTMAGKKME
;
A
#
# COMPACT_ATOMS: atom_id res chain seq x y z
N GLY A 1 5.57 2.44 -11.85
CA GLY A 1 4.93 1.11 -11.92
C GLY A 1 5.84 0.12 -12.62
N ASP A 2 5.27 -0.97 -13.15
CA ASP A 2 6.00 -2.17 -13.58
C ASP A 2 7.09 -1.95 -14.64
N ALA A 3 6.88 -0.99 -15.55
CA ALA A 3 7.86 -0.61 -16.57
C ALA A 3 9.10 0.12 -16.01
N GLY A 4 9.06 0.56 -14.75
CA GLY A 4 10.19 1.18 -14.07
C GLY A 4 11.14 0.16 -13.42
N ASN A 5 12.38 0.59 -13.19
CA ASN A 5 13.42 -0.20 -12.52
C ASN A 5 13.50 0.08 -11.00
N PHE A 6 12.35 0.24 -10.35
CA PHE A 6 12.29 0.45 -8.90
C PHE A 6 12.53 -0.89 -8.19
N PRO A 7 13.44 -0.96 -7.20
CA PRO A 7 13.81 -2.21 -6.52
C PRO A 7 12.77 -2.60 -5.44
N THR A 8 11.49 -2.63 -5.81
CA THR A 8 10.37 -3.02 -4.95
C THR A 8 9.44 -3.97 -5.69
N SER A 9 8.43 -4.49 -4.99
CA SER A 9 7.41 -5.34 -5.60
C SER A 9 6.64 -4.60 -6.71
N LYS A 10 6.28 -5.35 -7.76
CA LYS A 10 5.48 -4.84 -8.88
C LYS A 10 4.02 -5.18 -8.62
N ALA A 11 3.27 -4.23 -8.06
CA ALA A 11 1.90 -4.42 -7.63
C ALA A 11 1.01 -3.18 -7.81
N GLY A 12 -0.31 -3.39 -7.82
CA GLY A 12 -1.31 -2.33 -7.95
C GLY A 12 -1.26 -1.29 -6.82
N SER A 13 -0.97 -1.70 -5.59
CA SER A 13 -0.76 -0.76 -4.47
C SER A 13 0.47 0.12 -4.71
N VAL A 14 1.54 -0.47 -5.22
CA VAL A 14 2.83 0.19 -5.42
C VAL A 14 2.71 1.26 -6.49
N VAL A 15 2.01 0.97 -7.60
CA VAL A 15 1.79 1.99 -8.63
C VAL A 15 0.90 3.12 -8.12
N HIS A 16 -0.03 2.86 -7.20
CA HIS A 16 -0.83 3.90 -6.57
C HIS A 16 0.04 4.82 -5.72
N PHE A 17 0.85 4.28 -4.79
CA PHE A 17 1.74 5.09 -3.96
C PHE A 17 2.78 5.87 -4.79
N GLN A 18 3.32 5.24 -5.84
CA GLN A 18 4.21 5.92 -6.78
C GLN A 18 3.51 7.05 -7.55
N ALA A 19 2.22 6.92 -7.84
CA ALA A 19 1.47 7.95 -8.54
C ALA A 19 1.34 9.21 -7.68
N ASP A 20 1.16 9.07 -6.36
CA ASP A 20 1.09 10.21 -5.43
C ASP A 20 2.43 10.97 -5.38
N THR A 21 3.54 10.25 -5.24
CA THR A 21 4.90 10.85 -5.29
C THR A 21 5.17 11.53 -6.64
N LEU A 22 4.80 10.87 -7.75
CA LEU A 22 5.00 11.41 -9.09
C LEU A 22 4.16 12.67 -9.31
N HIS A 23 2.90 12.67 -8.87
CA HIS A 23 1.99 13.80 -9.00
C HIS A 23 2.55 15.03 -8.29
N GLU A 24 2.94 14.91 -7.01
CA GLU A 24 3.48 16.04 -6.24
C GLU A 24 4.76 16.61 -6.89
N ASN A 25 5.71 15.74 -7.25
CA ASN A 25 6.96 16.19 -7.86
C ASN A 25 6.75 16.77 -9.27
N LEU A 26 5.75 16.29 -10.02
CA LEU A 26 5.37 16.87 -11.31
C LEU A 26 4.81 18.28 -11.12
N MET A 27 4.00 18.52 -10.09
CA MET A 27 3.51 19.85 -9.76
C MET A 27 4.66 20.78 -9.32
N CYS A 28 5.58 20.30 -8.48
CA CYS A 28 6.79 21.06 -8.15
C CYS A 28 7.59 21.44 -9.40
N TYR A 29 7.75 20.52 -10.36
CA TYR A 29 8.45 20.78 -11.61
C TYR A 29 7.77 21.88 -12.44
N ILE A 30 6.45 21.78 -12.63
CA ILE A 30 5.65 22.77 -13.37
C ILE A 30 5.80 24.17 -12.75
N GLU A 31 5.88 24.24 -11.42
CA GLU A 31 5.99 25.49 -10.65
C GLU A 31 7.42 25.97 -10.42
N ASN A 32 8.44 25.27 -10.94
CA ASN A 32 9.87 25.54 -10.68
C ASN A 32 10.24 25.54 -9.18
N ARG A 33 9.62 24.67 -8.39
CA ARG A 33 9.94 24.45 -6.97
C ARG A 33 10.82 23.19 -6.80
N PRO A 34 11.63 23.11 -5.73
CA PRO A 34 12.32 21.87 -5.37
C PRO A 34 11.32 20.72 -5.14
N PHE A 35 11.73 19.51 -5.48
CA PHE A 35 10.93 18.30 -5.24
C PHE A 35 10.84 18.01 -3.74
N THR A 36 9.63 17.71 -3.28
CA THR A 36 9.30 17.55 -1.86
C THR A 36 8.92 16.11 -1.51
N SER A 37 8.50 15.31 -2.50
CA SER A 37 8.02 13.95 -2.28
C SER A 37 9.07 12.91 -2.65
N SER A 38 9.14 11.84 -1.86
CA SER A 38 9.97 10.67 -2.11
C SER A 38 9.12 9.41 -2.04
N PHE A 39 9.58 8.32 -2.65
CA PHE A 39 8.93 7.01 -2.57
C PHE A 39 9.85 6.06 -1.82
N ASP A 40 9.38 5.51 -0.71
CA ASP A 40 10.14 4.64 0.21
C ASP A 40 10.08 3.15 -0.15
N GLY A 41 9.48 2.79 -1.29
CA GLY A 41 9.32 1.40 -1.69
C GLY A 41 8.06 0.73 -1.13
N HIS A 42 7.18 1.49 -0.46
CA HIS A 42 5.98 0.98 0.19
C HIS A 42 5.19 0.04 -0.72
N SER A 43 4.92 -1.15 -0.20
CA SER A 43 4.24 -2.25 -0.84
C SER A 43 3.23 -2.87 0.11
N ASN A 44 1.99 -2.98 -0.35
CA ASN A 44 0.88 -3.54 0.41
C ASN A 44 0.21 -4.64 -0.42
N CYS A 45 0.32 -5.89 0.01
CA CYS A 45 -0.07 -7.04 -0.81
C CYS A 45 -0.98 -8.00 -0.04
N TYR A 46 -2.14 -8.28 -0.63
CA TYR A 46 -2.98 -9.41 -0.22
C TYR A 46 -2.50 -10.72 -0.85
N ILE A 47 -2.29 -11.74 -0.01
CA ILE A 47 -1.89 -13.09 -0.40
C ILE A 47 -3.03 -14.04 -0.07
N GLU A 48 -3.60 -14.71 -1.07
CA GLU A 48 -4.63 -15.72 -0.83
C GLU A 48 -4.00 -17.02 -0.35
N THR A 49 -4.49 -17.55 0.75
CA THR A 49 -4.03 -18.83 1.31
C THR A 49 -4.99 -19.98 0.98
N GLY A 50 -6.17 -19.65 0.42
CA GLY A 50 -7.21 -20.63 0.04
C GLY A 50 -8.31 -20.74 1.10
N HIS A 51 -9.33 -21.56 0.82
CA HIS A 51 -10.46 -21.80 1.74
C HIS A 51 -11.16 -20.51 2.25
N GLY A 52 -11.23 -19.47 1.40
CA GLY A 52 -11.81 -18.18 1.74
C GLY A 52 -11.01 -17.39 2.77
N LYS A 53 -9.69 -17.59 2.83
CA LYS A 53 -8.76 -16.89 3.71
C LYS A 53 -7.58 -16.30 2.93
N GLY A 54 -7.00 -15.26 3.51
CA GLY A 54 -5.78 -14.63 3.00
C GLY A 54 -4.95 -14.01 4.11
N ALA A 55 -3.76 -13.58 3.75
CA ALA A 55 -2.85 -12.77 4.56
C ALA A 55 -2.64 -11.41 3.90
N LEU A 56 -2.24 -10.43 4.71
CA LEU A 56 -1.83 -9.10 4.24
C LEU A 56 -0.38 -8.88 4.68
N ILE A 57 0.44 -8.36 3.76
CA ILE A 57 1.81 -7.91 4.06
C ILE A 57 1.96 -6.44 3.71
N ASP A 58 2.75 -5.74 4.50
CA ASP A 58 2.99 -4.31 4.39
C ASP A 58 4.44 -4.00 4.75
N PHE A 59 5.21 -3.51 3.78
CA PHE A 59 6.67 -3.37 3.85
C PHE A 59 7.16 -2.26 2.92
N ASN A 60 8.43 -1.87 3.04
CA ASN A 60 9.07 -0.87 2.17
C ASN A 60 10.53 -1.26 1.87
N TYR A 61 11.38 -0.34 1.41
CA TYR A 61 12.78 -0.66 1.08
C TYR A 61 13.60 -1.10 2.30
N ASP A 62 13.33 -0.52 3.47
CA ASP A 62 14.17 -0.70 4.66
C ASP A 62 13.55 -1.70 5.65
N THR A 63 12.23 -1.84 5.63
CA THR A 63 11.48 -2.64 6.61
C THR A 63 10.85 -3.84 5.94
N GLU A 64 11.21 -5.02 6.42
CA GLU A 64 10.59 -6.28 6.04
C GLU A 64 9.12 -6.36 6.52
N PRO A 65 8.30 -7.27 5.96
CA PRO A 65 6.95 -7.49 6.45
C PRO A 65 6.92 -7.83 7.95
N LEU A 66 6.10 -7.12 8.73
CA LEU A 66 5.94 -7.33 10.17
C LEU A 66 4.51 -7.75 10.54
N PRO A 67 4.32 -8.50 11.64
CA PRO A 67 2.99 -8.79 12.16
C PRO A 67 2.36 -7.53 12.77
N GLY A 68 1.03 -7.48 12.81
CA GLY A 68 0.34 -6.26 13.28
C GLY A 68 -1.10 -6.14 12.81
N SER A 69 -1.59 -4.91 12.75
CA SER A 69 -2.94 -4.58 12.29
C SER A 69 -2.92 -3.38 11.35
N PHE A 70 -3.76 -3.43 10.31
CA PHE A 70 -3.86 -2.43 9.26
C PHE A 70 -5.35 -2.10 8.95
N PRO A 71 -5.68 -0.87 8.53
CA PRO A 71 -4.82 0.33 8.53
C PRO A 71 -4.74 0.99 9.91
N PHE A 72 -5.64 0.64 10.83
CA PHE A 72 -5.71 1.25 12.16
C PHE A 72 -4.93 0.42 13.20
N PRO A 73 -3.98 1.03 13.94
CA PRO A 73 -3.20 0.33 14.97
C PRO A 73 -4.09 -0.36 16.01
N GLY A 74 -3.90 -1.66 16.20
CA GLY A 74 -4.60 -2.48 17.21
C GLY A 74 -6.10 -2.73 17.00
N LEU A 75 -6.76 -1.95 16.13
CA LEU A 75 -8.20 -2.00 15.86
C LEU A 75 -8.54 -2.41 14.42
N GLY A 76 -7.58 -2.23 13.50
CA GLY A 76 -7.78 -2.41 12.07
C GLY A 76 -8.22 -3.83 11.72
N PRO A 77 -9.19 -3.99 10.79
CA PRO A 77 -9.79 -5.29 10.54
C PRO A 77 -8.81 -6.27 9.90
N PHE A 78 -7.72 -5.78 9.30
CA PHE A 78 -6.76 -6.59 8.56
C PHE A 78 -5.54 -6.91 9.42
N GLY A 79 -5.31 -8.20 9.66
CA GLY A 79 -4.11 -8.67 10.37
C GLY A 79 -2.94 -8.81 9.42
N LEU A 80 -1.82 -8.15 9.73
CA LEU A 80 -0.56 -8.31 8.99
C LEU A 80 0.12 -9.63 9.38
N LEU A 81 0.67 -10.33 8.39
CA LEU A 81 1.24 -11.69 8.53
C LEU A 81 0.33 -12.70 9.25
N LYS A 82 -0.99 -12.48 9.19
CA LYS A 82 -1.99 -13.33 9.83
C LYS A 82 -2.98 -13.84 8.79
N GLU A 83 -3.16 -15.16 8.77
CA GLU A 83 -4.22 -15.76 7.96
C GLU A 83 -5.60 -15.41 8.53
N SER A 84 -6.47 -14.80 7.72
CA SER A 84 -7.83 -14.47 8.11
C SER A 84 -8.80 -14.42 6.93
N ARG A 85 -10.08 -14.70 7.20
CA ARG A 85 -11.17 -14.46 6.23
C ARG A 85 -11.36 -12.97 5.94
N MET A 86 -11.05 -12.11 6.92
CA MET A 86 -11.19 -10.66 6.75
C MET A 86 -10.24 -10.14 5.68
N ASN A 87 -8.98 -10.60 5.67
CA ASN A 87 -8.02 -10.25 4.62
C ASN A 87 -8.48 -10.72 3.23
N HIS A 88 -9.07 -11.91 3.14
CA HIS A 88 -9.68 -12.39 1.89
C HIS A 88 -10.81 -11.46 1.40
N TYR A 89 -11.74 -11.10 2.28
CA TYR A 89 -12.80 -10.16 1.92
C TYR A 89 -12.26 -8.78 1.57
N GLY A 90 -11.22 -8.31 2.26
CA GLY A 90 -10.49 -7.08 1.92
C GLY A 90 -9.96 -7.10 0.49
N LYS A 91 -9.30 -8.21 0.08
CA LYS A 91 -8.85 -8.41 -1.30
C LYS A 91 -10.00 -8.36 -2.31
N LEU A 92 -11.11 -9.04 -2.04
CA LEU A 92 -12.27 -9.05 -2.94
C LEU A 92 -12.91 -7.67 -3.07
N MET A 93 -13.02 -6.93 -1.96
CA MET A 93 -13.50 -5.55 -1.93
C MET A 93 -12.62 -4.62 -2.75
N PHE A 94 -11.31 -4.89 -2.83
CA PHE A 94 -10.37 -4.10 -3.62
C PHE A 94 -10.74 -4.02 -5.10
N ARG A 95 -11.44 -5.02 -5.66
CA ARG A 95 -11.95 -4.95 -7.04
C ARG A 95 -12.87 -3.75 -7.24
N TRP A 96 -13.76 -3.48 -6.29
CA TRP A 96 -14.65 -2.33 -6.38
C TRP A 96 -13.89 -1.01 -6.17
N ILE A 97 -13.00 -0.97 -5.17
CA ILE A 97 -12.14 0.20 -4.88
C ILE A 97 -11.35 0.59 -6.14
N TYR A 98 -10.77 -0.39 -6.83
CA TYR A 98 -10.00 -0.16 -8.04
C TYR A 98 -10.79 0.62 -9.11
N TRP A 99 -12.00 0.15 -9.46
CA TRP A 99 -12.80 0.77 -10.53
C TRP A 99 -13.47 2.09 -10.11
N HIS A 100 -13.85 2.23 -8.84
CA HIS A 100 -14.67 3.36 -8.39
C HIS A 100 -13.90 4.47 -7.67
N ILE A 101 -12.68 4.18 -7.22
CA ILE A 101 -11.81 5.11 -6.49
C ILE A 101 -10.50 5.31 -7.25
N LEU A 102 -9.67 4.27 -7.37
CA LEU A 102 -8.30 4.39 -7.91
C LEU A 102 -8.27 4.87 -9.36
N LEU A 103 -9.00 4.21 -10.27
CA LEU A 103 -9.02 4.62 -11.68
C LEU A 103 -9.68 5.99 -11.92
N LYS A 104 -10.42 6.51 -10.93
CA LYS A 104 -11.02 7.84 -10.99
C LYS A 104 -10.12 8.92 -10.38
N GLY A 105 -8.92 8.55 -9.90
CA GLY A 105 -7.99 9.47 -9.25
C GLY A 105 -8.51 10.04 -7.94
N LYS A 106 -9.41 9.33 -7.25
CA LYS A 106 -9.88 9.75 -5.93
C LYS A 106 -8.87 9.36 -4.86
N GLU A 107 -8.68 10.24 -3.89
CA GLU A 107 -7.80 10.00 -2.74
C GLU A 107 -8.28 8.79 -1.92
N MET A 108 -7.32 7.99 -1.47
CA MET A 108 -7.54 6.92 -0.50
C MET A 108 -7.09 7.39 0.89
N PRO A 109 -7.75 6.92 1.97
CA PRO A 109 -7.33 7.23 3.33
C PRO A 109 -6.13 6.34 3.76
N ILE A 110 -5.12 6.22 2.91
CA ILE A 110 -3.89 5.45 3.13
C ILE A 110 -2.74 6.32 2.63
N ASP A 111 -1.71 6.50 3.46
CA ASP A 111 -0.53 7.27 3.08
C ASP A 111 0.33 6.50 2.06
N SER A 112 0.96 7.24 1.16
CA SER A 112 1.95 6.71 0.21
C SER A 112 3.18 6.14 0.92
N GLN A 113 3.59 6.73 2.05
CA GLN A 113 4.70 6.25 2.87
C GLN A 113 4.25 5.13 3.81
N MET A 114 5.10 4.13 3.98
CA MET A 114 4.82 3.06 4.92
C MET A 114 4.88 3.57 6.36
N THR A 115 3.87 3.23 7.17
CA THR A 115 3.85 3.54 8.62
C THR A 115 4.24 2.33 9.46
N MET A 116 4.95 2.58 10.56
CA MET A 116 5.20 1.58 11.61
C MET A 116 4.04 1.46 12.60
N ALA A 117 3.05 2.35 12.52
CA ALA A 117 1.90 2.33 13.41
C ALA A 117 1.11 1.01 13.27
N GLY A 118 0.90 0.32 14.39
CA GLY A 118 0.17 -0.96 14.41
C GLY A 118 1.01 -2.19 14.06
N LYS A 119 2.27 -2.02 13.63
CA LYS A 119 3.23 -3.09 13.44
C LYS A 119 3.93 -3.43 14.75
N LYS A 120 4.29 -4.70 14.92
CA LYS A 120 5.02 -5.20 16.08
C LYS A 120 6.42 -5.61 15.63
N MET A 121 7.42 -4.90 16.12
CA MET A 121 8.80 -5.38 16.05
C MET A 121 8.95 -6.43 17.16
N GLU A 122 9.56 -7.58 16.84
CA GLU A 122 9.87 -8.61 17.85
C GLU A 122 10.76 -8.06 18.98
#